data_AF-A0A850BA92-F1
#
_entry.id   AF-A0A850BA92-F1
#
_cell.length_a   1.000
_cell.length_b   1.000
_cell.length_c   1.000
_cell.angle_alpha   90.00
_cell.angle_beta   90.00
_cell.angle_gamma   90.00
#
_symmetry.space_group_name_H-M   'P 1'
#
loop_
_entity.id
_entity.type
_entity.pdbx_description
1 polymer ?
#
loop_
_entity_poly.entity_id
_entity_poly.type
_entity_poly.pdbx_seq_one_letter_code
_entity_poly.pdbx_strand_id
1 'polypeptide(L)'
;GTPLRMLAAGLPAALSSGHMFWIYRTEEVFARRVAVATLTPSLPWVLLGFGLLLPAAALAFRAPRHPDAGPEAGVTAGGIGLLWAWAVVNIGVAYLPFAFQRKLLMGAHIPIAMLAGIGIASACDRWSGPRRRAVIALILLLLSGTNVRFMLRDRGALRYGGESVRAFMLRGERSALDWIAAHAPGEAVVQPLPWAAVGPDGRPGFVDTTVACLAPGITGRAVDAGHWGETPDFGASMNRWLRFLLPDTPDAWRKELLRSTRVRYLIFSQKREETRDEATAALLSASPMEAGVPYLRRIEEASSDDADVYEVRLSDDDL
;
A
#
# COMPACT_ATOMS: atom_id res chain seq x y z
N GLY A 1 -36.11 -23.90 6.77
CA GLY A 1 -35.56 -23.78 8.14
C GLY A 1 -34.31 -22.93 8.12
N THR A 2 -34.10 -22.11 9.15
CA THR A 2 -32.96 -21.20 9.39
C THR A 2 -31.58 -21.67 8.88
N PRO A 3 -31.15 -22.94 9.06
CA PRO A 3 -29.86 -23.42 8.53
C PRO A 3 -29.73 -23.34 7.00
N LEU A 4 -30.81 -23.59 6.25
CA LEU A 4 -30.80 -23.51 4.78
C LEU A 4 -30.60 -22.06 4.30
N ARG A 5 -31.14 -21.08 5.03
CA ARG A 5 -30.94 -19.66 4.73
C ARG A 5 -29.52 -19.21 5.04
N MET A 6 -28.92 -19.72 6.12
CA MET A 6 -27.51 -19.45 6.47
C MET A 6 -26.56 -20.05 5.43
N LEU A 7 -26.81 -21.29 5.00
CA LEU A 7 -26.04 -21.92 3.92
C LEU A 7 -26.17 -21.17 2.60
N ALA A 8 -27.39 -20.76 2.23
CA ALA A 8 -27.62 -19.96 1.03
C ALA A 8 -26.91 -18.59 1.10
N ALA A 9 -26.91 -17.94 2.26
CA ALA A 9 -26.21 -16.66 2.47
C ALA A 9 -24.68 -16.81 2.41
N GLY A 10 -24.13 -17.95 2.84
CA GLY A 10 -22.69 -18.24 2.80
C GLY A 10 -22.18 -18.70 1.43
N LEU A 11 -23.06 -19.18 0.55
CA LEU A 11 -22.68 -19.78 -0.73
C LEU A 11 -21.85 -18.83 -1.63
N PRO A 12 -22.20 -17.54 -1.83
CA PRO A 12 -21.40 -16.64 -2.65
C PRO A 12 -19.97 -16.45 -2.10
N ALA A 13 -19.83 -16.33 -0.78
CA ALA A 13 -18.53 -16.20 -0.13
C ALA A 13 -17.70 -17.48 -0.26
N ALA A 14 -18.34 -18.64 -0.14
CA ALA A 14 -17.70 -19.95 -0.31
C ALA A 14 -17.22 -20.17 -1.75
N LEU A 15 -18.03 -19.84 -2.76
CA LEU A 15 -17.64 -19.95 -4.18
C LEU A 15 -16.47 -19.03 -4.51
N SER A 16 -16.52 -17.77 -4.09
CA SER A 16 -15.44 -16.81 -4.30
C SER A 16 -14.14 -17.27 -3.62
N SER A 17 -14.24 -17.72 -2.37
CA SER A 17 -13.09 -18.21 -1.60
C SER A 17 -12.52 -19.50 -2.17
N GLY A 18 -13.37 -20.41 -2.65
CA GLY A 18 -12.97 -21.65 -3.32
C GLY A 18 -12.23 -21.39 -4.63
N HIS A 19 -12.71 -20.44 -5.45
CA HIS A 19 -12.04 -20.04 -6.68
C HIS A 19 -10.67 -19.40 -6.42
N MET A 20 -10.58 -18.50 -5.43
CA MET A 20 -9.29 -17.90 -5.05
C MET A 20 -8.31 -18.95 -4.53
N PHE A 21 -8.79 -19.91 -3.71
CA PHE A 21 -7.99 -21.02 -3.24
C PHE A 21 -7.46 -21.88 -4.40
N TRP A 22 -8.31 -22.15 -5.40
CA TRP A 22 -7.91 -22.86 -6.61
C TRP A 22 -6.82 -22.11 -7.37
N ILE A 23 -7.00 -20.81 -7.68
CA ILE A 23 -5.99 -19.97 -8.35
C ILE A 23 -4.65 -20.00 -7.59
N TYR A 24 -4.67 -19.83 -6.27
CA TYR A 24 -3.43 -19.83 -5.47
C TYR A 24 -2.71 -21.18 -5.45
N ARG A 25 -3.40 -22.27 -5.78
CA ARG A 25 -2.81 -23.62 -5.87
C ARG A 25 -2.33 -23.96 -7.26
N THR A 26 -2.95 -23.40 -8.30
CA THR A 26 -2.63 -23.73 -9.69
C THR A 26 -1.68 -22.74 -10.34
N GLU A 27 -1.68 -21.47 -9.91
CA GLU A 27 -0.91 -20.40 -10.52
C GLU A 27 0.23 -19.92 -9.61
N GLU A 28 1.48 -20.22 -10.00
CA GLU A 28 2.66 -19.92 -9.19
C GLU A 28 2.82 -18.41 -8.90
N VAL A 29 2.52 -17.55 -9.88
CA VAL A 29 2.61 -16.09 -9.72
C VAL A 29 1.69 -15.61 -8.60
N PHE A 30 0.46 -16.11 -8.56
CA PHE A 30 -0.49 -15.74 -7.51
C PHE A 30 -0.14 -16.38 -6.17
N ALA A 31 0.44 -17.59 -6.16
CA ALA A 31 0.95 -18.23 -4.95
C ALA A 31 2.07 -17.41 -4.30
N ARG A 32 3.03 -16.92 -5.10
CA ARG A 32 4.13 -16.05 -4.63
C ARG A 32 3.60 -14.71 -4.16
N ARG A 33 2.64 -14.11 -4.88
CA ARG A 33 1.98 -12.85 -4.50
C ARG A 33 1.28 -12.96 -3.16
N VAL A 34 0.48 -14.00 -2.92
CA VAL A 34 -0.26 -14.15 -1.65
C VAL A 34 0.64 -14.45 -0.46
N ALA A 35 1.86 -14.96 -0.71
CA ALA A 35 2.87 -15.20 0.31
C ALA A 35 3.56 -13.91 0.82
N VAL A 36 3.38 -12.76 0.15
CA VAL A 36 3.94 -11.48 0.59
C VAL A 36 3.32 -11.07 1.92
N ALA A 37 4.16 -10.97 2.95
CA ALA A 37 3.74 -10.70 4.32
C ALA A 37 3.22 -9.26 4.48
N THR A 38 1.96 -9.15 4.90
CA THR A 38 1.27 -7.93 5.31
C THR A 38 0.78 -8.10 6.74
N LEU A 39 1.74 -8.29 7.65
CA LEU A 39 1.45 -8.60 9.05
C LEU A 39 0.65 -7.48 9.73
N THR A 40 -0.25 -7.90 10.62
CA THR A 40 -0.97 -6.99 11.51
C THR A 40 0.00 -6.56 12.63
N PRO A 41 0.00 -5.28 13.03
CA PRO A 41 0.75 -4.84 14.20
C PRO A 41 0.35 -5.62 15.46
N SER A 42 1.17 -5.58 16.51
CA SER A 42 0.80 -6.24 17.77
C SER A 42 -0.53 -5.71 18.31
N LEU A 43 -1.25 -6.55 19.06
CA LEU A 43 -2.60 -6.27 19.55
C LEU A 43 -2.74 -4.89 20.23
N PRO A 44 -1.82 -4.46 21.11
CA PRO A 44 -1.90 -3.12 21.70
C PRO A 44 -1.99 -1.99 20.67
N TRP A 45 -1.22 -2.07 19.58
CA TRP A 45 -1.23 -1.05 18.53
C TRP A 45 -2.54 -1.05 17.73
N VAL A 46 -3.12 -2.23 17.48
CA VAL A 46 -4.44 -2.33 16.83
C VAL A 46 -5.53 -1.73 17.72
N LEU A 47 -5.54 -2.06 19.02
CA LEU A 47 -6.51 -1.51 19.96
C LEU A 47 -6.35 0.01 20.11
N LEU A 48 -5.12 0.51 20.21
CA LEU A 48 -4.83 1.94 20.22
C LEU A 48 -5.25 2.62 18.91
N GLY A 49 -5.14 1.92 17.77
CA GLY A 49 -5.58 2.42 16.46
C GLY A 49 -7.09 2.71 16.40
N PHE A 50 -7.91 1.89 17.05
CA PHE A 50 -9.34 2.19 17.20
C PHE A 50 -9.63 3.25 18.28
N GLY A 51 -8.73 3.42 19.24
CA GLY A 51 -8.77 4.49 20.22
C GLY A 51 -10.10 4.55 20.99
N LEU A 52 -10.72 5.74 21.01
CA LEU A 52 -11.97 6.00 21.72
C LEU A 52 -13.21 5.32 21.11
N LEU A 53 -13.11 4.71 19.92
CA LEU A 53 -14.22 3.94 19.34
C LEU A 53 -14.51 2.67 20.13
N LEU A 54 -13.49 1.98 20.68
CA LEU A 54 -13.68 0.77 21.47
C LEU A 54 -14.46 1.01 22.77
N PRO A 55 -14.12 1.99 23.63
CA PRO A 55 -14.92 2.28 24.82
C PRO A 55 -16.32 2.79 24.46
N ALA A 56 -16.48 3.56 23.38
CA ALA A 56 -17.80 3.95 22.88
C ALA A 56 -18.62 2.74 22.44
N ALA A 57 -18.01 1.78 21.72
CA ALA A 57 -18.65 0.54 21.31
C ALA A 57 -19.09 -0.31 22.52
N ALA A 58 -18.27 -0.37 23.58
CA ALA A 58 -18.62 -1.06 24.81
C ALA A 58 -19.89 -0.51 25.47
N LEU A 59 -20.24 0.78 25.27
CA LEU A 59 -21.50 1.34 25.77
C LEU A 59 -22.73 0.69 25.11
N ALA A 60 -22.60 0.07 23.94
CA ALA A 60 -23.70 -0.66 23.29
C ALA A 60 -24.21 -1.84 24.12
N PHE A 61 -23.41 -2.36 25.07
CA PHE A 61 -23.91 -3.37 26.03
C PHE A 61 -25.05 -2.85 26.91
N ARG A 62 -25.15 -1.53 27.11
CA ARG A 62 -26.21 -0.86 27.87
C ARG A 62 -27.41 -0.46 27.01
N ALA A 63 -27.36 -0.66 25.70
CA ALA A 63 -28.46 -0.29 24.82
C ALA A 63 -29.71 -1.12 25.18
N PRO A 64 -30.89 -0.48 25.26
CA PRO A 64 -32.14 -1.20 25.49
C PRO A 64 -32.33 -2.23 24.38
N ARG A 65 -32.54 -3.48 24.79
CA ARG A 65 -32.74 -4.60 23.87
C ARG A 65 -34.23 -4.88 23.82
N HIS A 66 -34.82 -4.71 22.64
CA HIS A 66 -36.19 -5.14 22.41
C HIS A 66 -36.15 -6.55 21.78
N PRO A 67 -36.42 -7.61 22.56
CA PRO A 67 -36.34 -8.99 22.05
C PRO A 67 -37.38 -9.26 20.94
N ASP A 68 -38.51 -8.55 20.97
CA ASP A 68 -39.65 -8.74 20.04
C ASP A 68 -39.81 -7.59 19.03
N ALA A 69 -38.80 -6.72 18.91
CA ALA A 69 -38.77 -5.68 17.90
C ALA A 69 -38.71 -6.33 16.50
N GLY A 70 -39.76 -6.12 15.69
CA GLY A 70 -39.74 -6.46 14.27
C GLY A 70 -38.58 -5.78 13.53
N PRO A 71 -38.28 -6.16 12.28
CA PRO A 71 -37.15 -5.60 11.51
C PRO A 71 -37.19 -4.07 11.35
N GLU A 72 -38.35 -3.44 11.56
CA GLU A 72 -38.53 -1.99 11.51
C GLU A 72 -38.24 -1.27 12.84
N ALA A 73 -38.14 -1.99 13.97
CA ALA A 73 -38.03 -1.42 15.31
C ALA A 73 -36.58 -1.13 15.77
N GLY A 74 -35.62 -1.09 14.83
CA GLY A 74 -34.27 -0.60 15.09
C GLY A 74 -33.30 -1.63 15.66
N VAL A 75 -32.60 -1.28 16.74
CA VAL A 75 -31.46 -2.06 17.29
C VAL A 75 -31.96 -3.29 18.04
N THR A 76 -31.78 -4.48 17.45
CA THR A 76 -32.14 -5.77 18.09
C THR A 76 -30.97 -6.36 18.87
N ALA A 77 -31.26 -7.23 19.84
CA ALA A 77 -30.23 -7.97 20.57
C ALA A 77 -29.37 -8.84 19.63
N GLY A 78 -30.00 -9.47 18.64
CA GLY A 78 -29.31 -10.26 17.61
C GLY A 78 -28.40 -9.39 16.73
N GLY A 79 -28.83 -8.18 16.37
CA GLY A 79 -28.02 -7.23 15.61
C GLY A 79 -26.76 -6.81 16.37
N ILE A 80 -26.89 -6.42 17.65
CA ILE A 80 -25.73 -6.08 18.49
C ILE A 80 -24.77 -7.28 18.62
N GLY A 81 -25.31 -8.49 18.85
CA GLY A 81 -24.52 -9.71 18.93
C GLY A 81 -23.73 -10.00 17.65
N LEU A 82 -24.37 -9.83 16.49
CA LEU A 82 -23.72 -9.96 15.18
C LEU A 82 -22.58 -8.97 15.01
N LEU A 83 -22.78 -7.69 15.37
CA LEU A 83 -21.74 -6.67 15.25
C LEU A 83 -20.54 -6.98 16.16
N TRP A 84 -20.77 -7.45 17.39
CA TRP A 84 -19.68 -7.88 18.28
C TRP A 84 -18.96 -9.10 17.74
N ALA A 85 -19.69 -10.11 17.30
CA ALA A 85 -19.11 -11.30 16.68
C ALA A 85 -18.25 -10.90 15.47
N TRP A 86 -18.76 -10.03 14.59
CA TRP A 86 -18.04 -9.52 13.45
C TRP A 86 -16.76 -8.78 13.86
N ALA A 87 -16.84 -7.83 14.80
CA ALA A 87 -15.69 -7.07 15.28
C ALA A 87 -14.61 -7.98 15.90
N VAL A 88 -15.01 -8.89 16.80
CA VAL A 88 -14.09 -9.79 17.51
C VAL A 88 -13.48 -10.81 16.57
N VAL A 89 -14.27 -11.43 15.68
CA VAL A 89 -13.78 -12.41 14.71
C VAL A 89 -12.82 -11.75 13.73
N ASN A 90 -13.12 -10.56 13.20
CA ASN A 90 -12.18 -9.89 12.28
C ASN A 90 -10.85 -9.55 12.95
N ILE A 91 -10.87 -9.04 14.19
CA ILE A 91 -9.63 -8.78 14.94
C ILE A 91 -8.89 -10.09 15.19
N GLY A 92 -9.57 -11.15 15.65
CA GLY A 92 -8.95 -12.45 15.93
C GLY A 92 -8.36 -13.11 14.68
N VAL A 93 -9.09 -13.10 13.57
CA VAL A 93 -8.65 -13.66 12.28
C VAL A 93 -7.45 -12.90 11.71
N ALA A 94 -7.32 -11.60 12.01
CA ALA A 94 -6.15 -10.80 11.64
C ALA A 94 -4.85 -11.21 12.36
N TYR A 95 -4.89 -12.14 13.33
CA TYR A 95 -3.72 -12.72 14.00
C TYR A 95 -3.50 -14.20 13.68
N LEU A 96 -4.30 -14.79 12.77
CA LEU A 96 -4.01 -16.14 12.29
C LEU A 96 -2.69 -16.17 11.51
N PRO A 97 -2.00 -17.32 11.43
CA PRO A 97 -0.67 -17.45 10.83
C PRO A 97 -0.72 -17.45 9.30
N PHE A 98 -1.28 -16.39 8.70
CA PHE A 98 -1.36 -16.17 7.26
C PHE A 98 -0.55 -14.93 6.87
N ALA A 99 -0.09 -14.85 5.62
CA ALA A 99 0.66 -13.69 5.14
C ALA A 99 -0.20 -12.42 5.00
N PHE A 100 -1.53 -12.52 4.86
CA PHE A 100 -2.42 -11.38 4.57
C PHE A 100 -3.19 -10.81 5.77
N GLN A 101 -2.63 -10.93 6.98
CA GLN A 101 -3.22 -10.51 8.26
C GLN A 101 -3.86 -9.10 8.24
N ARG A 102 -3.15 -8.08 7.74
CA ARG A 102 -3.64 -6.69 7.76
C ARG A 102 -4.89 -6.49 6.89
N LYS A 103 -5.01 -7.25 5.79
CA LYS A 103 -6.20 -7.21 4.92
C LYS A 103 -7.43 -7.78 5.63
N LEU A 104 -7.24 -8.75 6.54
CA LEU A 104 -8.32 -9.33 7.36
C LEU A 104 -8.79 -8.37 8.45
N LEU A 105 -7.92 -7.46 8.90
CA LEU A 105 -8.31 -6.39 9.81
C LEU A 105 -9.15 -5.30 9.12
N MET A 106 -9.00 -5.14 7.79
CA MET A 106 -9.80 -4.18 7.03
C MET A 106 -11.29 -4.54 7.13
N GLY A 107 -12.10 -3.53 7.42
CA GLY A 107 -13.54 -3.71 7.66
C GLY A 107 -13.92 -3.95 9.11
N ALA A 108 -12.99 -4.26 10.03
CA ALA A 108 -13.30 -4.33 11.47
C ALA A 108 -13.82 -2.99 12.05
N HIS A 109 -13.44 -1.86 11.43
CA HIS A 109 -13.91 -0.53 11.82
C HIS A 109 -15.43 -0.36 11.62
N ILE A 110 -16.05 -1.06 10.68
CA ILE A 110 -17.48 -0.91 10.36
C ILE A 110 -18.35 -1.34 11.56
N PRO A 111 -18.27 -2.59 12.06
CA PRO A 111 -19.08 -3.00 13.21
C PRO A 111 -18.71 -2.22 14.48
N ILE A 112 -17.44 -1.86 14.66
CA ILE A 112 -17.00 -1.07 15.83
C ILE A 112 -17.63 0.33 15.80
N ALA A 113 -17.65 1.00 14.64
CA ALA A 113 -18.27 2.32 14.50
C ALA A 113 -19.79 2.27 14.70
N MET A 114 -20.46 1.23 14.17
CA MET A 114 -21.90 1.02 14.40
C MET A 114 -22.20 0.80 15.88
N LEU A 115 -21.45 -0.07 16.56
CA LEU A 115 -21.55 -0.28 18.00
C LEU A 115 -21.27 1.00 18.78
N ALA A 116 -20.27 1.79 18.38
CA ALA A 116 -19.97 3.06 19.02
C ALA A 116 -21.14 4.05 18.91
N GLY A 117 -21.76 4.15 17.73
CA GLY A 117 -22.95 4.97 17.51
C GLY A 117 -24.13 4.54 18.39
N ILE A 118 -24.41 3.24 18.44
CA ILE A 118 -25.45 2.66 19.32
C ILE A 118 -25.14 2.99 20.79
N GLY A 119 -23.90 2.75 21.22
CA GLY A 119 -23.48 2.97 22.60
C GLY A 119 -23.55 4.44 23.04
N ILE A 120 -23.13 5.36 22.18
CA ILE A 120 -23.23 6.81 22.43
C ILE A 120 -24.69 7.24 22.50
N ALA A 121 -25.53 6.80 21.56
CA ALA A 121 -26.95 7.13 21.54
C ALA A 121 -27.62 6.70 22.85
N SER A 122 -27.47 5.41 23.22
CA SER A 122 -28.05 4.86 24.44
C SER A 122 -27.53 5.52 25.73
N ALA A 123 -26.23 5.83 25.80
CA ALA A 123 -25.66 6.52 26.97
C ALA A 123 -26.19 7.95 27.14
N CYS A 124 -26.66 8.56 26.04
CA CYS A 124 -27.19 9.92 26.00
C CYS A 124 -28.72 10.01 26.14
N ASP A 125 -29.45 8.89 26.14
CA ASP A 125 -30.93 8.88 26.18
C ASP A 125 -31.51 9.47 27.47
N ARG A 126 -30.73 9.46 28.56
CA ARG A 126 -31.08 10.13 29.83
C ARG A 126 -31.08 11.66 29.76
N TRP A 127 -30.56 12.25 28.68
CA TRP A 127 -30.53 13.69 28.49
C TRP A 127 -31.48 14.06 27.34
N SER A 128 -32.18 15.18 27.47
CA SER A 128 -33.08 15.69 26.42
C SER A 128 -32.60 17.05 25.90
N GLY A 129 -33.08 17.43 24.71
CA GLY A 129 -32.91 18.79 24.18
C GLY A 129 -31.46 19.20 23.90
N PRO A 130 -31.08 20.47 24.18
CA PRO A 130 -29.75 21.01 23.84
C PRO A 130 -28.58 20.28 24.51
N ARG A 131 -28.76 19.79 25.74
CA ARG A 131 -27.70 19.11 26.51
C ARG A 131 -27.25 17.81 25.82
N ARG A 132 -28.20 17.00 25.34
CA ARG A 132 -27.90 15.77 24.58
C ARG A 132 -27.10 16.09 23.32
N ARG A 133 -27.50 17.12 22.58
CA ARG A 133 -26.79 17.56 21.36
C ARG A 133 -25.37 18.02 21.66
N ALA A 134 -25.17 18.83 22.71
CA ALA A 134 -23.85 19.31 23.11
C ALA A 134 -22.91 18.16 23.51
N VAL A 135 -23.39 17.17 24.27
CA VAL A 135 -22.59 16.00 24.66
C VAL A 135 -22.23 15.15 23.46
N ILE A 136 -23.20 14.85 22.57
CA ILE A 136 -22.92 14.10 21.34
C ILE A 136 -21.89 14.85 20.48
N ALA A 137 -22.06 16.17 20.30
CA ALA A 137 -21.12 16.99 19.53
C ALA A 137 -19.70 16.95 20.13
N LEU A 138 -19.57 17.03 21.46
CA LEU A 138 -18.27 16.91 22.14
C LEU A 138 -17.64 15.53 21.92
N ILE A 139 -18.42 14.44 22.03
CA ILE A 139 -17.91 13.08 21.78
C ILE A 139 -17.44 12.93 20.34
N LEU A 140 -18.23 13.41 19.36
CA LEU A 140 -17.86 13.38 17.95
C LEU A 140 -16.59 14.21 17.68
N LEU A 141 -16.44 15.37 18.34
CA LEU A 141 -15.23 16.18 18.25
C LEU A 141 -14.00 15.42 18.76
N LEU A 142 -14.11 14.76 19.92
CA LEU A 142 -13.02 13.95 20.49
C LEU A 142 -12.68 12.75 19.60
N LEU A 143 -13.68 12.03 19.09
CA LEU A 143 -13.49 10.90 18.15
C LEU A 143 -12.84 11.35 16.84
N SER A 144 -13.10 12.58 16.41
CA SER A 144 -12.50 13.14 15.18
C SER A 144 -11.03 13.55 15.36
N GLY A 145 -10.53 13.63 16.60
CA GLY A 145 -9.16 14.04 16.89
C GLY A 145 -8.09 13.16 16.23
N THR A 146 -8.33 11.85 16.12
CA THR A 146 -7.42 10.92 15.43
C THR A 146 -7.37 11.18 13.92
N ASN A 147 -8.53 11.44 13.29
CA ASN A 147 -8.62 11.81 11.88
C ASN A 147 -7.92 13.15 11.61
N VAL A 148 -8.11 14.14 12.48
CA VAL A 148 -7.42 15.44 12.38
C VAL A 148 -5.90 15.26 12.49
N ARG A 149 -5.42 14.46 13.45
CA ARG A 149 -3.99 14.16 13.58
C ARG A 149 -3.45 13.48 12.32
N PHE A 150 -4.19 12.56 11.72
CA PHE A 150 -3.81 11.90 10.48
C PHE A 150 -3.70 12.91 9.33
N MET A 151 -4.70 13.77 9.15
CA MET A 151 -4.64 14.85 8.13
C MET A 151 -3.48 15.82 8.37
N LEU A 152 -3.16 16.16 9.61
CA LEU A 152 -2.02 17.01 9.96
C LEU A 152 -0.68 16.33 9.65
N ARG A 153 -0.56 15.03 9.95
CA ARG A 153 0.60 14.21 9.60
C ARG A 153 0.79 14.17 8.08
N ASP A 154 -0.26 13.87 7.34
CA ASP A 154 -0.20 13.74 5.87
C ASP A 154 0.09 15.09 5.20
N ARG A 155 -0.46 16.19 5.74
CA ARG A 155 -0.05 17.54 5.33
C ARG A 155 1.44 17.78 5.53
N GLY A 156 2.02 17.21 6.59
CA GLY A 156 3.46 17.22 6.83
C GLY A 156 4.21 16.39 5.80
N ALA A 157 3.76 15.16 5.49
CA ALA A 157 4.34 14.29 4.47
C ALA A 157 4.29 14.91 3.05
N LEU A 158 3.24 15.67 2.73
CA LEU A 158 3.17 16.44 1.48
C LEU A 158 4.21 17.58 1.41
N ARG A 159 4.72 18.04 2.56
CA ARG A 159 5.71 19.14 2.65
C ARG A 159 7.14 18.64 2.82
N TYR A 160 7.31 17.50 3.48
CA TYR A 160 8.57 16.83 3.71
C TYR A 160 8.50 15.50 2.99
N GLY A 161 9.19 15.36 1.84
CA GLY A 161 9.27 14.14 1.04
C GLY A 161 9.99 12.98 1.73
N GLY A 162 9.63 12.66 2.97
CA GLY A 162 10.19 11.61 3.81
C GLY A 162 9.36 10.33 3.85
N GLU A 163 8.32 10.21 3.01
CA GLU A 163 7.63 8.94 2.80
C GLU A 163 8.22 8.22 1.59
N SER A 164 8.29 6.88 1.66
CA SER A 164 8.91 6.03 0.62
C SER A 164 8.16 6.00 -0.72
N VAL A 165 7.06 6.74 -0.82
CA VAL A 165 6.19 6.87 -1.99
C VAL A 165 5.62 8.28 -2.00
N ARG A 166 5.97 9.08 -3.00
CA ARG A 166 5.38 10.40 -3.26
C ARG A 166 3.89 10.28 -3.58
N ALA A 167 3.12 11.25 -3.08
CA ALA A 167 1.69 11.37 -3.38
C ALA A 167 1.39 11.84 -4.81
N PHE A 168 2.41 12.25 -5.57
CA PHE A 168 2.29 12.75 -6.93
C PHE A 168 3.44 12.25 -7.79
N MET A 169 3.20 12.26 -9.11
CA MET A 169 4.19 11.99 -10.14
C MET A 169 4.51 13.31 -10.85
N LEU A 170 5.78 13.49 -11.23
CA LEU A 170 6.22 14.65 -12.01
C LEU A 170 5.71 14.55 -13.46
N ARG A 171 5.66 15.70 -14.15
CA ARG A 171 5.15 15.73 -15.52
C ARG A 171 6.06 14.95 -16.46
N GLY A 172 7.37 15.08 -16.35
CA GLY A 172 8.31 14.34 -17.19
C GLY A 172 8.35 12.84 -16.87
N GLU A 173 8.15 12.43 -15.61
CA GLU A 173 7.92 11.01 -15.27
C GLU A 173 6.70 10.45 -15.99
N ARG A 174 5.60 11.21 -16.01
CA ARG A 174 4.39 10.82 -16.74
C ARG A 174 4.63 10.73 -18.25
N SER A 175 5.28 11.73 -18.83
CA SER A 175 5.61 11.76 -20.26
C SER A 175 6.52 10.59 -20.66
N ALA A 176 7.51 10.23 -19.83
CA ALA A 176 8.37 9.08 -20.06
C ALA A 176 7.57 7.76 -20.10
N LEU A 177 6.64 7.57 -19.16
CA LEU A 177 5.77 6.39 -19.14
C LEU A 177 4.80 6.36 -20.33
N ASP A 178 4.20 7.50 -20.69
CA ASP A 178 3.32 7.59 -21.87
C ASP A 178 4.10 7.29 -23.17
N TRP A 179 5.36 7.75 -23.27
CA TRP A 179 6.23 7.40 -24.41
C TRP A 179 6.48 5.89 -24.49
N ILE A 180 6.82 5.26 -23.36
CA ILE A 180 7.02 3.80 -23.28
C ILE A 180 5.73 3.06 -23.67
N ALA A 181 4.57 3.50 -23.20
CA ALA A 181 3.28 2.90 -23.54
C ALA A 181 3.02 2.91 -25.06
N ALA A 182 3.45 3.97 -25.74
CA ALA A 182 3.24 4.16 -27.17
C ALA A 182 4.30 3.49 -28.05
N HIS A 183 5.56 3.39 -27.61
CA HIS A 183 6.70 3.02 -28.47
C HIS A 183 7.39 1.71 -28.08
N ALA A 184 7.32 1.30 -26.81
CA ALA A 184 7.94 0.04 -26.40
C ALA A 184 7.12 -1.16 -26.89
N PRO A 185 7.77 -2.26 -27.32
CA PRO A 185 7.08 -3.52 -27.61
C PRO A 185 6.22 -4.00 -26.44
N GLY A 186 5.14 -4.75 -26.73
CA GLY A 186 4.17 -5.16 -25.71
C GLY A 186 4.76 -6.10 -24.66
N GLU A 187 5.74 -6.90 -25.04
CA GLU A 187 6.49 -7.84 -24.21
C GLU A 187 7.71 -7.22 -23.52
N ALA A 188 8.00 -5.94 -23.77
CA ALA A 188 9.15 -5.28 -23.17
C ALA A 188 8.98 -5.17 -21.65
N VAL A 189 10.05 -5.53 -20.91
CA VAL A 189 10.13 -5.27 -19.46
C VAL A 189 10.73 -3.89 -19.26
N VAL A 190 10.08 -3.08 -18.42
CA VAL A 190 10.47 -1.72 -18.09
C VAL A 190 10.84 -1.70 -16.61
N GLN A 191 11.89 -1.00 -16.22
CA GLN A 191 12.21 -0.82 -14.80
C GLN A 191 12.52 0.64 -14.49
N PRO A 192 11.58 1.34 -13.83
CA PRO A 192 11.92 2.58 -13.16
C PRO A 192 12.87 2.30 -11.99
N LEU A 193 13.97 3.03 -11.95
CA LEU A 193 14.96 2.92 -10.88
C LEU A 193 14.43 3.61 -9.62
N PRO A 194 14.67 3.06 -8.43
CA PRO A 194 14.24 3.69 -7.19
C PRO A 194 14.99 5.00 -6.97
N TRP A 195 14.40 5.96 -6.28
CA TRP A 195 15.18 7.09 -5.77
C TRP A 195 16.08 6.62 -4.64
N ALA A 196 17.34 7.01 -4.69
CA ALA A 196 18.35 6.74 -3.67
C ALA A 196 18.46 7.91 -2.69
N ALA A 197 18.84 7.61 -1.45
CA ALA A 197 19.31 8.58 -0.47
C ALA A 197 20.41 7.98 0.39
N VAL A 198 21.30 8.81 0.90
CA VAL A 198 22.31 8.41 1.89
C VAL A 198 21.76 8.66 3.29
N GLY A 199 21.69 7.61 4.10
CA GLY A 199 21.23 7.69 5.49
C GLY A 199 22.22 8.42 6.40
N PRO A 200 21.82 8.77 7.64
CA PRO A 200 22.73 9.36 8.64
C PRO A 200 23.94 8.48 8.99
N ASP A 201 23.88 7.18 8.71
CA ASP A 201 24.96 6.22 8.87
C ASP A 201 25.91 6.16 7.66
N GLY A 202 25.71 7.03 6.67
CA GLY A 202 26.49 7.09 5.43
C GLY A 202 26.15 5.99 4.43
N ARG A 203 25.13 5.16 4.68
CA ARG A 203 24.77 4.05 3.79
C ARG A 203 23.70 4.46 2.78
N PRO A 204 23.83 4.07 1.51
CA PRO A 204 22.77 4.30 0.53
C PRO A 204 21.57 3.40 0.81
N GLY A 205 20.38 3.95 0.67
CA GLY A 205 19.09 3.27 0.72
C GLY A 205 18.15 3.83 -0.35
N PHE A 206 17.03 3.15 -0.62
CA PHE A 206 16.00 3.70 -1.49
C PHE A 206 14.91 4.43 -0.69
N VAL A 207 14.41 5.53 -1.22
CA VAL A 207 13.46 6.43 -0.56
C VAL A 207 12.24 6.77 -1.41
N ASP A 208 12.19 6.37 -2.69
CA ASP A 208 10.97 6.47 -3.50
C ASP A 208 10.89 5.33 -4.50
N THR A 209 9.70 4.74 -4.63
CA THR A 209 9.41 3.68 -5.63
C THR A 209 8.12 3.99 -6.42
N THR A 210 7.70 5.25 -6.45
CA THR A 210 6.41 5.68 -6.99
C THR A 210 6.29 5.37 -8.48
N VAL A 211 7.32 5.68 -9.26
CA VAL A 211 7.31 5.41 -10.71
C VAL A 211 7.27 3.91 -10.98
N ALA A 212 8.04 3.11 -10.22
CA ALA A 212 8.04 1.65 -10.33
C ALA A 212 6.67 1.03 -10.00
N CYS A 213 5.99 1.57 -8.98
CA CYS A 213 4.64 1.15 -8.60
C CYS A 213 3.60 1.43 -9.70
N LEU A 214 3.69 2.58 -10.36
CA LEU A 214 2.68 3.05 -11.32
C LEU A 214 2.97 2.61 -12.76
N ALA A 215 4.22 2.29 -13.08
CA ALA A 215 4.63 1.93 -14.44
C ALA A 215 3.81 0.80 -15.07
N PRO A 216 3.51 -0.34 -14.41
CA PRO A 216 2.70 -1.39 -15.04
C PRO A 216 1.31 -0.92 -15.45
N GLY A 217 0.66 -0.11 -14.61
CA GLY A 217 -0.70 0.37 -14.87
C GLY A 217 -0.78 1.43 -15.95
N ILE A 218 0.25 2.28 -16.08
CA ILE A 218 0.30 3.35 -17.09
C ILE A 218 0.81 2.82 -18.43
N THR A 219 1.86 2.00 -18.40
CA THR A 219 2.51 1.51 -19.63
C THR A 219 1.83 0.26 -20.18
N GLY A 220 1.21 -0.56 -19.33
CA GLY A 220 0.76 -1.91 -19.70
C GLY A 220 1.91 -2.90 -19.89
N ARG A 221 3.15 -2.56 -19.47
CA ARG A 221 4.35 -3.39 -19.58
C ARG A 221 4.69 -4.02 -18.23
N ALA A 222 5.36 -5.16 -18.26
CA ALA A 222 5.86 -5.78 -17.05
C ALA A 222 7.02 -4.97 -16.45
N VAL A 223 7.18 -5.07 -15.13
CA VAL A 223 8.33 -4.54 -14.39
C VAL A 223 8.93 -5.67 -13.57
N ASP A 224 10.25 -5.64 -13.33
CA ASP A 224 10.90 -6.63 -12.45
C ASP A 224 10.52 -6.38 -10.98
N ALA A 225 10.56 -5.11 -10.56
CA ALA A 225 10.16 -4.67 -9.23
C ALA A 225 9.24 -3.45 -9.33
N GLY A 226 8.02 -3.55 -8.78
CA GLY A 226 6.98 -2.53 -8.89
C GLY A 226 6.33 -2.20 -7.55
N HIS A 227 5.06 -2.57 -7.37
CA HIS A 227 4.35 -2.36 -6.10
C HIS A 227 4.83 -3.35 -5.01
N TRP A 228 5.06 -2.84 -3.80
CA TRP A 228 5.63 -3.61 -2.67
C TRP A 228 4.85 -4.87 -2.30
N GLY A 229 3.51 -4.80 -2.36
CA GLY A 229 2.62 -5.94 -2.05
C GLY A 229 2.41 -6.91 -3.22
N GLU A 230 3.00 -6.62 -4.38
CA GLU A 230 2.84 -7.39 -5.63
C GLU A 230 4.17 -7.99 -6.12
N THR A 231 5.29 -7.49 -5.59
CA THR A 231 6.65 -7.93 -5.95
C THR A 231 7.18 -8.91 -4.89
N PRO A 232 7.48 -10.17 -5.25
CA PRO A 232 8.18 -11.08 -4.35
C PRO A 232 9.52 -10.51 -3.90
N ASP A 233 9.83 -10.66 -2.61
CA ASP A 233 11.07 -10.15 -2.01
C ASP A 233 11.35 -8.68 -2.35
N PHE A 234 10.31 -7.83 -2.36
CA PHE A 234 10.37 -6.43 -2.79
C PHE A 234 11.60 -5.67 -2.30
N GLY A 235 11.93 -5.76 -1.01
CA GLY A 235 13.10 -5.08 -0.44
C GLY A 235 14.42 -5.55 -1.05
N ALA A 236 14.59 -6.86 -1.28
CA ALA A 236 15.77 -7.40 -1.94
C ALA A 236 15.82 -6.98 -3.41
N SER A 237 14.69 -7.02 -4.12
CA SER A 237 14.58 -6.62 -5.53
C SER A 237 14.88 -5.13 -5.73
N MET A 238 14.31 -4.26 -4.91
CA MET A 238 14.63 -2.82 -4.94
C MET A 238 16.07 -2.53 -4.52
N ASN A 239 16.65 -3.29 -3.59
CA ASN A 239 18.07 -3.15 -3.26
C ASN A 239 19.00 -3.58 -4.40
N ARG A 240 18.60 -4.52 -5.27
CA ARG A 240 19.35 -4.82 -6.50
C ARG A 240 19.34 -3.63 -7.46
N TRP A 241 18.19 -3.00 -7.64
CA TRP A 241 18.07 -1.80 -8.48
C TRP A 241 18.74 -0.56 -7.88
N LEU A 242 18.76 -0.43 -6.56
CA LEU A 242 19.59 0.57 -5.87
C LEU A 242 21.07 0.28 -6.11
N ARG A 243 21.52 -0.97 -5.96
CA ARG A 243 22.91 -1.36 -6.24
C ARG A 243 23.30 -1.04 -7.68
N PHE A 244 22.41 -1.25 -8.64
CA PHE A 244 22.64 -0.86 -10.04
C PHE A 244 23.06 0.61 -10.17
N LEU A 245 22.47 1.52 -9.38
CA LEU A 245 22.80 2.94 -9.37
C LEU A 245 24.13 3.28 -8.70
N LEU A 246 24.66 2.41 -7.81
CA LEU A 246 25.84 2.74 -7.02
C LEU A 246 27.09 2.78 -7.91
N PRO A 247 27.97 3.80 -7.79
CA PRO A 247 29.15 3.97 -8.66
C PRO A 247 30.13 2.79 -8.61
N ASP A 248 30.32 2.20 -7.43
CA ASP A 248 31.26 1.11 -7.16
C ASP A 248 30.78 -0.27 -7.65
N THR A 249 29.56 -0.36 -8.17
CA THR A 249 29.06 -1.62 -8.70
C THR A 249 29.77 -1.97 -10.01
N PRO A 250 30.27 -3.22 -10.20
CA PRO A 250 30.90 -3.60 -11.46
C PRO A 250 29.91 -3.71 -12.62
N ASP A 251 30.32 -3.31 -13.82
CA ASP A 251 29.48 -3.41 -15.03
C ASP A 251 29.07 -4.84 -15.36
N ALA A 252 29.94 -5.82 -15.13
CA ALA A 252 29.60 -7.24 -15.30
C ALA A 252 28.37 -7.62 -14.45
N TRP A 253 28.27 -7.10 -13.22
CA TRP A 253 27.11 -7.32 -12.36
C TRP A 253 25.86 -6.61 -12.89
N ARG A 254 25.99 -5.35 -13.35
CA ARG A 254 24.87 -4.59 -13.93
C ARG A 254 24.31 -5.29 -15.18
N LYS A 255 25.18 -5.74 -16.08
CA LYS A 255 24.79 -6.49 -17.28
C LYS A 255 24.07 -7.78 -16.93
N GLU A 256 24.56 -8.53 -15.95
CA GLU A 256 23.90 -9.76 -15.50
C GLU A 256 22.51 -9.50 -14.89
N LEU A 257 22.36 -8.41 -14.12
CA LEU A 257 21.03 -7.99 -13.64
C LEU A 257 20.09 -7.69 -14.81
N LEU A 258 20.54 -6.91 -15.80
CA LEU A 258 19.73 -6.56 -16.97
C LEU A 258 19.32 -7.80 -17.77
N ARG A 259 20.21 -8.80 -17.92
CA ARG A 259 19.92 -10.07 -18.59
C ARG A 259 18.90 -10.91 -17.85
N SER A 260 19.17 -11.18 -16.57
CA SER A 260 18.35 -12.06 -15.75
C SER A 260 16.92 -11.52 -15.58
N THR A 261 16.77 -10.19 -15.55
CA THR A 261 15.46 -9.50 -15.45
C THR A 261 14.82 -9.20 -16.81
N ARG A 262 15.57 -9.35 -17.91
CA ARG A 262 15.15 -9.03 -19.29
C ARG A 262 14.66 -7.59 -19.46
N VAL A 263 15.15 -6.69 -18.62
CA VAL A 263 14.79 -5.26 -18.69
C VAL A 263 15.33 -4.67 -19.98
N ARG A 264 14.43 -4.07 -20.77
CA ARG A 264 14.74 -3.40 -22.03
C ARG A 264 14.79 -1.89 -21.89
N TYR A 265 13.97 -1.34 -21.00
CA TYR A 265 13.93 0.11 -20.75
C TYR A 265 14.13 0.41 -19.27
N LEU A 266 15.04 1.32 -18.97
CA LEU A 266 15.20 1.91 -17.64
C LEU A 266 14.60 3.31 -17.62
N ILE A 267 14.00 3.68 -16.49
CA ILE A 267 13.55 5.07 -16.25
C ILE A 267 14.29 5.59 -15.03
N PHE A 268 15.06 6.65 -15.19
CA PHE A 268 15.77 7.32 -14.10
C PHE A 268 15.12 8.68 -13.86
N SER A 269 14.44 8.86 -12.72
CA SER A 269 13.66 10.07 -12.44
C SER A 269 14.15 10.90 -11.26
N GLN A 270 15.35 10.62 -10.76
CA GLN A 270 15.95 11.40 -9.66
C GLN A 270 16.97 12.41 -10.21
N LYS A 271 16.48 13.39 -10.97
CA LYS A 271 17.31 14.37 -11.70
C LYS A 271 17.37 15.77 -11.10
N ARG A 272 16.37 16.16 -10.30
CA ARG A 272 16.25 17.51 -9.73
C ARG A 272 17.05 17.67 -8.43
N GLU A 273 17.19 18.92 -7.96
CA GLU A 273 17.64 19.30 -6.60
C GLU A 273 16.71 18.78 -5.46
N GLU A 274 15.86 17.79 -5.75
CA GLU A 274 15.06 17.05 -4.77
C GLU A 274 15.96 16.23 -3.84
N THR A 275 17.14 15.88 -4.35
CA THR A 275 18.28 15.37 -3.60
C THR A 275 18.88 16.51 -2.75
N ARG A 276 18.17 16.91 -1.69
CA ARG A 276 18.56 18.02 -0.78
C ARG A 276 19.73 17.70 0.15
N ASP A 277 20.56 16.74 -0.22
CA ASP A 277 21.69 16.23 0.53
C ASP A 277 22.89 16.03 -0.41
N GLU A 278 24.02 16.62 -0.03
CA GLU A 278 25.25 16.60 -0.84
C GLU A 278 25.78 15.17 -1.04
N ALA A 279 25.64 14.29 -0.04
CA ALA A 279 26.13 12.92 -0.15
C ALA A 279 25.36 12.13 -1.21
N THR A 280 24.04 12.30 -1.27
CA THR A 280 23.19 11.69 -2.28
C THR A 280 23.42 12.31 -3.65
N ALA A 281 23.63 13.63 -3.73
CA ALA A 281 23.95 14.28 -5.00
C ALA A 281 25.30 13.76 -5.58
N ALA A 282 26.31 13.59 -4.71
CA ALA A 282 27.60 13.00 -5.08
C ALA A 282 27.46 11.52 -5.50
N LEU A 283 26.57 10.75 -4.86
CA LEU A 283 26.28 9.38 -5.25
C LEU A 283 25.69 9.30 -6.67
N LEU A 284 24.71 10.16 -6.97
CA LEU A 284 23.99 10.14 -8.24
C LEU A 284 24.83 10.68 -9.41
N SER A 285 25.65 11.70 -9.18
CA SER A 285 26.53 12.25 -10.22
C SER A 285 27.60 11.25 -10.69
N ALA A 286 27.97 10.30 -9.84
CA ALA A 286 28.86 9.20 -10.16
C ALA A 286 28.11 7.92 -10.61
N SER A 287 26.78 7.95 -10.72
CA SER A 287 25.98 6.80 -11.14
C SER A 287 26.20 6.46 -12.62
N PRO A 288 25.94 5.21 -13.06
CA PRO A 288 26.05 4.84 -14.47
C PRO A 288 25.07 5.61 -15.39
N MET A 289 24.03 6.22 -14.82
CA MET A 289 23.04 6.98 -15.58
C MET A 289 23.61 8.34 -16.03
N GLU A 290 24.40 8.97 -15.16
CA GLU A 290 25.05 10.27 -15.41
C GLU A 290 26.43 10.11 -16.05
N ALA A 291 27.23 9.13 -15.59
CA ALA A 291 28.56 8.86 -16.14
C ALA A 291 28.53 8.34 -17.58
N GLY A 292 27.39 7.76 -17.99
CA GLY A 292 27.23 7.10 -19.28
C GLY A 292 27.94 5.75 -19.32
N VAL A 293 27.21 4.71 -19.68
CA VAL A 293 27.75 3.36 -19.89
C VAL A 293 27.39 2.87 -21.28
N PRO A 294 28.27 2.11 -21.96
CA PRO A 294 28.11 1.80 -23.39
C PRO A 294 26.87 0.96 -23.72
N TYR A 295 26.32 0.25 -22.73
CA TYR A 295 25.14 -0.62 -22.88
C TYR A 295 23.82 0.08 -22.53
N LEU A 296 23.84 1.37 -22.20
CA LEU A 296 22.64 2.19 -21.99
C LEU A 296 22.60 3.32 -23.01
N ARG A 297 21.59 3.31 -23.89
CA ARG A 297 21.35 4.42 -24.82
C ARG A 297 20.21 5.27 -24.30
N ARG A 298 20.50 6.52 -23.96
CA ARG A 298 19.47 7.52 -23.64
C ARG A 298 18.57 7.77 -24.86
N ILE A 299 17.27 7.82 -24.63
CA ILE A 299 16.24 8.11 -25.64
C ILE A 299 15.83 9.57 -25.43
N GLU A 300 16.35 10.47 -26.26
CA GLU A 300 16.17 11.92 -26.11
C GLU A 300 14.69 12.32 -26.17
N GLU A 301 13.91 11.71 -27.06
CA GLU A 301 12.48 12.03 -27.27
C GLU A 301 11.58 11.59 -26.11
N ALA A 302 12.06 10.63 -25.31
CA ALA A 302 11.38 10.10 -24.14
C ALA A 302 11.88 10.73 -22.83
N SER A 303 12.95 11.51 -22.91
CA SER A 303 13.64 12.09 -21.77
C SER A 303 13.27 13.56 -21.56
N SER A 304 13.46 14.03 -20.34
CA SER A 304 13.04 15.36 -19.89
C SER A 304 13.88 15.83 -18.71
N ASP A 305 13.57 17.03 -18.19
CA ASP A 305 14.17 17.56 -16.97
C ASP A 305 13.81 16.72 -15.72
N ASP A 306 12.69 15.99 -15.75
CA ASP A 306 12.21 15.21 -14.59
C ASP A 306 12.61 13.73 -14.65
N ALA A 307 12.80 13.19 -15.85
CA ALA A 307 13.10 11.77 -16.03
C ALA A 307 13.82 11.50 -17.35
N ASP A 308 14.76 10.58 -17.31
CA ASP A 308 15.44 10.03 -18.47
C ASP A 308 15.00 8.59 -18.73
N VAL A 309 14.90 8.25 -20.00
CA VAL A 309 14.61 6.89 -20.46
C VAL A 309 15.82 6.34 -21.18
N TYR A 310 16.23 5.14 -20.82
CA TYR A 310 17.36 4.45 -21.44
C TYR A 310 16.91 3.13 -22.03
N GLU A 311 17.32 2.87 -23.27
CA GLU A 311 17.25 1.56 -23.90
C GLU A 311 18.49 0.74 -23.52
N VAL A 312 18.26 -0.47 -23.05
CA VAL A 312 19.32 -1.44 -22.76
C VAL A 312 19.80 -2.08 -24.06
N ARG A 313 21.09 -1.98 -24.35
CA ARG A 313 21.76 -2.52 -25.53
C ARG A 313 22.94 -3.38 -25.12
N LEU A 314 22.66 -4.63 -24.80
CA LEU A 314 23.70 -5.63 -24.54
C LEU A 314 24.14 -6.25 -25.88
N SER A 315 25.44 -6.32 -26.14
CA SER A 315 25.96 -7.06 -27.30
C SER A 315 26.04 -8.56 -26.99
N ASP A 316 26.08 -9.38 -28.05
CA ASP A 316 26.34 -10.82 -27.91
C ASP A 316 27.74 -11.09 -27.34
N ASP A 317 28.72 -10.21 -27.58
CA ASP A 317 30.08 -10.30 -27.00
C ASP A 317 30.14 -9.99 -25.50
N ASP A 318 29.06 -9.47 -24.93
CA ASP A 318 28.96 -9.30 -23.49
C ASP A 318 28.54 -10.60 -22.77
N LEU A 319 28.20 -11.68 -23.51
CA LEU A 319 27.84 -13.02 -23.01
C LEU A 319 29.07 -13.83 -22.57
#